data_AF-A0A3Q8W7H3-F1
#
_entry.id   AF-A0A3Q8W7H3-F1
#
_cell.length_a   1.000
_cell.length_b   1.000
_cell.length_c   1.000
_cell.angle_alpha   90.00
_cell.angle_beta   90.00
_cell.angle_gamma   90.00
#
_symmetry.space_group_name_H-M   'P 1'
#
loop_
_entity.id
_entity.type
_entity.pdbx_description
1 polymer ?
#
loop_
_entity_poly.entity_id
_entity_poly.type
_entity_poly.pdbx_seq_one_letter_code
_entity_poly.pdbx_strand_id
1 'polypeptide(L)'
;MTNQPPVTGPILIGVERIPAGATLDLGAFTSLVVSDVIDALLDPDGALWDLLHEVADPPKRAEDDDERLDREELERLLVERASSKVPLYGPAAARLARRLLAVAPPSVPQQRGEAA
;
A
#
# COMPACT_ATOMS: atom_id res chain seq x y z
N MET A 1 14.43 19.65 0.67
CA MET A 1 13.14 18.95 0.60
C MET A 1 12.43 19.41 -0.66
N THR A 2 12.38 18.56 -1.69
CA THR A 2 11.86 18.94 -3.00
C THR A 2 10.33 18.85 -2.97
N ASN A 3 9.68 20.00 -2.81
CA ASN A 3 8.22 20.14 -2.72
C ASN A 3 7.59 19.96 -4.13
N GLN A 4 7.33 18.73 -4.55
CA GLN A 4 6.60 18.48 -5.80
C GLN A 4 5.08 18.46 -5.56
N PRO A 5 4.29 19.17 -6.39
CA PRO A 5 2.84 19.22 -6.23
C PRO A 5 2.21 17.83 -6.45
N PRO A 6 1.23 17.41 -5.62
CA PRO A 6 0.63 16.09 -5.69
C PRO A 6 -0.17 15.88 -6.99
N VAL A 7 -0.28 14.63 -7.44
CA VAL A 7 -1.23 14.28 -8.51
C VAL A 7 -2.64 14.26 -7.91
N THR A 8 -3.53 15.11 -8.43
CA THR A 8 -4.94 15.15 -8.06
C THR A 8 -5.72 14.01 -8.72
N GLY A 9 -5.90 12.91 -7.98
CA GLY A 9 -6.98 11.92 -8.13
C GLY A 9 -7.81 11.89 -6.83
N PRO A 10 -8.74 10.93 -6.62
CA PRO A 10 -9.41 10.76 -5.33
C PRO A 10 -8.42 10.54 -4.18
N ILE A 11 -7.22 10.02 -4.49
CA ILE A 11 -6.10 9.88 -3.57
C ILE A 11 -4.90 10.62 -4.14
N LEU A 12 -4.23 11.39 -3.28
CA LEU A 12 -3.05 12.17 -3.63
C LEU A 12 -1.82 11.27 -3.71
N ILE A 13 -1.09 11.34 -4.83
CA ILE A 13 0.16 10.61 -5.03
C ILE A 13 1.30 11.61 -5.25
N GLY A 14 2.30 11.57 -4.36
CA GLY A 14 3.56 12.32 -4.51
C GLY A 14 4.61 11.50 -5.25
N VAL A 15 5.58 12.19 -5.85
CA VAL A 15 6.69 11.58 -6.59
C VAL A 15 7.95 12.34 -6.18
N GLU A 16 8.93 11.61 -5.67
CA GLU A 16 10.25 12.12 -5.32
C GLU A 16 11.32 11.40 -6.15
N ARG A 17 12.31 12.15 -6.63
CA ARG A 17 13.43 11.56 -7.40
C ARG A 17 14.43 10.92 -6.44
N ILE A 18 14.89 9.71 -6.78
CA ILE A 18 16.05 9.05 -6.19
C ILE A 18 17.08 8.71 -7.28
N PRO A 19 18.36 8.46 -6.96
CA PRO A 19 19.41 8.33 -7.98
C PRO A 19 19.13 7.32 -9.11
N ALA A 20 18.42 6.22 -8.81
CA ALA A 20 18.10 5.17 -9.77
C ALA A 20 16.59 5.08 -10.13
N GLY A 21 15.78 6.07 -9.76
CA GLY A 21 14.33 5.98 -9.99
C GLY A 21 13.50 7.02 -9.25
N ALA A 22 12.35 6.59 -8.74
CA ALA A 22 11.39 7.43 -8.04
C ALA A 22 10.82 6.74 -6.80
N THR A 23 10.62 7.51 -5.74
CA THR A 23 9.80 7.13 -4.59
C THR A 23 8.39 7.69 -4.80
N LEU A 24 7.37 6.88 -4.51
CA LEU A 24 5.98 7.32 -4.48
C LEU A 24 5.57 7.61 -3.04
N ASP A 25 5.09 8.83 -2.80
CA ASP A 25 4.41 9.15 -1.53
C ASP A 25 2.94 8.72 -1.66
N LEU A 26 2.60 7.67 -0.92
CA LEU A 26 1.28 7.04 -0.87
C LEU A 26 0.56 7.31 0.46
N GLY A 27 0.93 8.36 1.20
CA GLY A 27 0.36 8.63 2.53
C GLY A 27 -1.17 8.71 2.55
N ALA A 28 -1.78 9.27 1.50
CA ALA A 28 -3.25 9.32 1.38
C ALA A 28 -3.86 7.91 1.16
N PHE A 29 -3.15 7.01 0.48
CA PHE A 29 -3.59 5.62 0.35
C PHE A 29 -3.43 4.85 1.67
N THR A 30 -2.32 5.06 2.38
CA THR A 30 -2.13 4.50 3.73
C THR A 30 -3.23 4.96 4.67
N SER A 31 -3.64 6.24 4.61
CA SER A 31 -4.76 6.73 5.42
C SER A 31 -6.07 6.03 5.09
N LEU A 32 -6.35 5.73 3.80
CA LEU A 32 -7.54 4.97 3.41
C LEU A 32 -7.50 3.55 3.98
N VAL A 33 -6.37 2.85 3.82
CA VAL A 33 -6.21 1.49 4.36
C VAL A 33 -6.39 1.46 5.88
N VAL A 34 -5.84 2.44 6.60
CA VAL A 34 -6.01 2.54 8.05
C VAL A 34 -7.47 2.78 8.42
N SER A 35 -8.18 3.64 7.67
CA SER A 35 -9.63 3.83 7.86
C SER A 35 -10.40 2.54 7.63
N ASP A 36 -10.13 1.79 6.55
CA ASP A 36 -10.80 0.52 6.27
C ASP A 36 -10.57 -0.51 7.39
N VAL A 37 -9.36 -0.56 7.96
CA VAL A 37 -9.04 -1.42 9.12
C VAL A 37 -9.81 -0.98 10.37
N ILE A 38 -9.86 0.32 10.65
CA ILE A 38 -10.61 0.84 11.80
C ILE A 38 -12.10 0.52 11.64
N ASP A 39 -12.67 0.76 10.47
CA ASP A 39 -14.08 0.47 10.19
C ASP A 39 -14.37 -1.04 10.33
N ALA A 40 -13.47 -1.89 9.87
CA ALA A 40 -13.58 -3.34 10.02
C ALA A 40 -13.52 -3.80 11.49
N LEU A 41 -12.71 -3.16 12.32
CA LEU A 41 -12.61 -3.45 13.75
C LEU A 41 -13.78 -2.89 14.56
N LEU A 42 -14.39 -1.80 14.08
CA LEU A 42 -15.56 -1.18 14.70
C LEU A 42 -16.89 -1.74 14.16
N ASP A 43 -16.84 -2.84 13.39
CA ASP A 43 -18.05 -3.49 12.89
C ASP A 43 -18.95 -3.93 14.07
N PRO A 44 -20.28 -3.72 13.99
CA PRO A 44 -21.20 -4.10 15.05
C PRO A 44 -21.17 -5.59 15.44
N ASP A 45 -20.69 -6.48 14.55
CA ASP A 45 -20.52 -7.90 14.86
C ASP A 45 -19.41 -8.17 15.88
N GLY A 46 -18.44 -7.26 16.02
CA GLY A 46 -17.31 -7.36 16.93
C GLY A 46 -16.32 -8.49 16.63
N ALA A 47 -16.54 -9.29 15.58
CA ALA A 47 -15.82 -10.55 15.38
C ALA A 47 -14.31 -10.34 15.16
N LEU A 48 -13.95 -9.32 14.39
CA LEU A 48 -12.54 -8.95 14.18
C LEU A 48 -11.90 -8.33 15.41
N TRP A 49 -12.69 -7.59 16.19
CA TRP A 49 -12.21 -7.00 17.44
C TRP A 49 -11.90 -8.08 18.48
N ASP A 50 -12.77 -9.09 18.57
CA ASP A 50 -12.59 -10.24 19.47
C ASP A 50 -11.37 -11.07 19.05
N LEU A 51 -11.24 -11.38 17.75
CA LEU A 51 -10.05 -12.09 17.23
C LEU A 51 -8.76 -11.30 17.48
N LEU A 52 -8.78 -9.97 17.33
CA LEU A 52 -7.63 -9.12 17.68
C LEU A 52 -7.26 -9.25 19.16
N HIS A 53 -8.24 -9.34 20.07
CA HIS A 53 -7.99 -9.54 21.49
C HIS A 53 -7.43 -10.93 21.79
N GLU A 54 -7.95 -11.97 21.15
CA GLU A 54 -7.44 -13.34 21.28
C GLU A 54 -5.98 -13.45 20.82
N VAL A 55 -5.63 -12.82 19.70
CA VAL A 55 -4.23 -12.77 19.22
C VAL A 55 -3.33 -11.94 20.13
N ALA A 56 -3.86 -10.89 20.78
CA ALA A 56 -3.08 -10.02 21.66
C ALA A 56 -2.84 -10.60 23.06
N ASP A 57 -3.78 -11.42 23.56
CA ASP A 57 -3.70 -12.09 24.86
C ASP A 57 -4.14 -13.56 24.72
N PRO A 58 -3.30 -14.41 24.09
CA PRO A 58 -3.67 -15.79 23.82
C PRO A 58 -3.86 -16.61 25.10
N PRO A 59 -4.82 -17.55 25.12
CA PRO A 59 -5.06 -18.37 26.29
C PRO A 59 -3.82 -19.22 26.61
N LYS A 60 -3.48 -19.37 27.90
CA LYS A 60 -2.28 -20.10 28.41
C LYS A 60 -2.11 -21.57 27.98
N ARG A 61 -3.06 -22.11 27.20
CA ARG A 61 -3.03 -23.48 26.65
C ARG A 61 -2.92 -23.51 25.12
N ALA A 62 -2.94 -22.37 24.45
CA ALA A 62 -2.62 -22.31 23.03
C ALA A 62 -1.16 -22.78 22.87
N GLU A 63 -0.96 -23.77 22.01
CA GLU A 63 0.38 -24.14 21.57
C GLU A 63 0.85 -23.06 20.57
N ASP A 64 2.16 -22.82 20.45
CA ASP A 64 2.73 -21.77 19.58
C ASP A 64 2.20 -21.81 18.13
N ASP A 65 1.77 -22.98 17.64
CA ASP A 65 1.21 -23.15 16.31
C ASP A 65 -0.22 -22.60 16.17
N ASP A 66 -1.06 -22.69 17.21
CA ASP A 66 -2.43 -22.15 17.18
C ASP A 66 -2.41 -20.61 17.15
N GLU A 67 -1.54 -19.97 17.95
CA GLU A 67 -1.40 -18.50 17.98
C GLU A 67 -0.96 -17.92 16.63
N ARG A 68 -0.09 -18.66 15.92
CA ARG A 68 0.37 -18.26 14.58
C ARG A 68 -0.75 -18.32 13.56
N LEU A 69 -1.59 -19.35 13.62
CA LEU A 69 -2.73 -19.50 12.72
C LEU A 69 -3.77 -18.39 12.94
N ASP A 70 -4.06 -18.04 14.20
CA ASP A 70 -5.01 -16.97 14.52
C ASP A 70 -4.49 -15.59 14.06
N ARG A 71 -3.18 -15.34 14.18
CA ARG A 71 -2.55 -14.13 13.66
C ARG A 71 -2.61 -14.05 12.13
N GLU A 72 -2.31 -15.15 11.44
CA GLU A 72 -2.37 -15.23 9.97
C GLU A 72 -3.81 -15.04 9.47
N GLU A 73 -4.79 -15.60 10.18
CA GLU A 73 -6.21 -15.44 9.90
C GLU A 73 -6.66 -13.98 10.05
N LEU A 74 -6.30 -13.33 11.17
CA LEU A 74 -6.59 -11.92 11.40
C LEU A 74 -5.99 -11.04 10.30
N GLU A 75 -4.73 -11.26 9.94
CA GLU A 75 -4.08 -10.53 8.85
C GLU A 75 -4.81 -10.73 7.52
N ARG A 76 -5.20 -11.97 7.21
CA ARG A 76 -5.96 -12.28 5.99
C ARG A 76 -7.28 -11.52 5.94
N LEU A 77 -8.07 -11.59 7.02
CA LEU A 77 -9.38 -10.95 7.09
C LEU A 77 -9.29 -9.42 6.97
N LEU A 78 -8.28 -8.81 7.61
CA LEU A 78 -8.03 -7.37 7.50
C LEU A 78 -7.60 -6.97 6.08
N VAL A 79 -6.75 -7.78 5.43
CA VAL A 79 -6.33 -7.54 4.04
C VAL A 79 -7.50 -7.69 3.06
N GLU A 80 -8.42 -8.62 3.29
CA GLU A 80 -9.61 -8.78 2.45
C GLU A 80 -10.55 -7.57 2.50
N ARG A 81 -10.61 -6.89 3.65
CA ARG A 81 -11.43 -5.68 3.82
C ARG A 81 -10.72 -4.40 3.41
N ALA A 82 -9.40 -4.34 3.55
CA ALA A 82 -8.62 -3.16 3.21
C ALA A 82 -8.54 -2.93 1.69
N SER A 83 -8.72 -1.68 1.27
CA SER A 83 -8.56 -1.29 -0.12
C SER A 83 -7.11 -1.51 -0.59
N SER A 84 -6.93 -2.37 -1.60
CA SER A 84 -5.61 -2.59 -2.23
C SER A 84 -5.39 -1.79 -3.51
N LYS A 85 -6.42 -1.06 -3.97
CA LYS A 85 -6.45 -0.42 -5.28
C LYS A 85 -7.02 0.99 -5.21
N VAL A 86 -6.42 1.88 -5.99
CA VAL A 86 -6.87 3.27 -6.14
C VAL A 86 -7.21 3.53 -7.61
N PRO A 87 -8.44 3.98 -7.92
CA PRO A 87 -8.75 4.38 -9.27
C PRO A 87 -8.04 5.69 -9.63
N LEU A 88 -7.31 5.68 -10.76
CA LEU A 88 -6.68 6.85 -11.35
C LEU A 88 -7.35 7.19 -12.68
N TYR A 89 -8.06 8.32 -12.70
CA TYR A 89 -8.80 8.76 -13.87
C TYR A 89 -7.96 9.62 -14.82
N GLY A 90 -8.35 9.68 -16.10
CA GLY A 90 -7.55 10.16 -17.24
C GLY A 90 -6.54 11.29 -16.98
N PRO A 91 -6.97 12.49 -16.54
CA PRO A 91 -6.04 13.59 -16.29
C PRO A 91 -5.04 13.33 -15.16
N ALA A 92 -5.46 12.62 -14.10
CA ALA A 92 -4.60 12.25 -12.97
C ALA A 92 -3.57 11.21 -13.41
N ALA A 93 -3.99 10.17 -14.13
CA ALA A 93 -3.11 9.14 -14.67
C ALA A 93 -2.04 9.75 -15.60
N ALA A 94 -2.45 10.65 -16.51
CA ALA A 94 -1.53 11.34 -17.41
C ALA A 94 -0.52 12.22 -16.67
N ARG A 95 -0.95 12.95 -15.61
CA ARG A 95 -0.04 13.74 -14.77
C ARG A 95 0.97 12.87 -14.05
N LEU A 96 0.54 11.75 -13.46
CA LEU A 96 1.43 10.82 -12.78
C LEU A 96 2.48 10.24 -13.75
N ALA A 97 2.05 9.80 -14.93
CA ALA A 97 2.95 9.28 -15.97
C ALA A 97 4.01 10.32 -16.37
N ARG A 98 3.62 11.58 -16.60
CA ARG A 98 4.58 12.66 -16.92
C ARG A 98 5.58 12.91 -15.80
N ARG A 99 5.14 12.88 -14.53
CA ARG A 99 6.03 13.07 -13.38
C ARG A 99 7.03 11.93 -13.24
N LEU A 100 6.57 10.69 -13.40
CA LEU A 100 7.43 9.50 -13.38
C LEU A 100 8.48 9.54 -14.50
N LEU A 101 8.07 9.87 -15.73
CA LEU A 101 9.00 10.03 -16.86
C LEU A 101 10.02 11.14 -16.63
N ALA A 102 9.64 12.23 -15.95
CA ALA A 102 10.55 13.34 -15.65
C ALA A 102 11.61 12.98 -14.60
N VAL A 103 11.37 11.98 -13.76
CA VAL A 103 12.33 11.54 -12.72
C VAL A 103 13.06 10.25 -13.07
N ALA A 104 12.55 9.48 -14.04
CA ALA A 104 13.23 8.30 -14.54
C ALA A 104 14.59 8.68 -15.16
N PRO A 105 15.67 7.93 -14.87
CA PRO A 105 16.92 8.12 -15.58
C PRO A 105 16.71 7.89 -17.09
N PRO A 106 17.41 8.63 -17.96
CA PRO A 106 17.33 8.41 -19.39
C PRO A 106 17.63 6.94 -19.68
N SER A 107 16.78 6.29 -20.46
CA SER A 107 17.02 4.92 -20.91
C SER A 107 18.35 4.90 -21.64
N VAL A 108 19.38 4.31 -21.03
CA VAL A 108 20.65 4.07 -21.73
C VAL A 108 20.31 3.07 -22.84
N PRO A 109 20.52 3.41 -24.12
CA PRO A 109 20.30 2.46 -25.20
C PRO A 109 21.11 1.21 -24.89
N GLN A 110 20.46 0.04 -24.81
CA GLN A 110 21.19 -1.23 -24.81
C GLN A 110 22.07 -1.18 -26.06
N GLN A 111 23.40 -1.20 -25.86
CA GLN A 111 24.35 -1.31 -26.95
C GLN A 111 23.88 -2.48 -27.81
N ARG A 112 23.46 -2.16 -29.04
CA ARG A 112 23.10 -3.09 -30.09
C ARG A 112 24.26 -4.09 -30.16
N GLY A 113 24.00 -5.33 -29.74
CA GLY A 113 25.00 -6.39 -29.79
C GLY A 113 25.49 -6.54 -31.22
N GLU A 114 26.74 -6.16 -31.47
CA GLU A 114 27.52 -6.66 -32.58
C GLU A 114 27.80 -8.15 -32.30
N ALA A 115 27.12 -9.02 -33.05
CA ALA A 115 27.54 -10.37 -33.42
C ALA A 115 26.44 -10.92 -34.36
N ALA A 116 26.67 -11.31 -35.62
CA ALA A 116 27.86 -11.42 -36.45
C ALA A 116 27.39 -11.38 -37.92
#